data_AF-A0A3D2S9V5-F1
#
_entry.id   AF-A0A3D2S9V5-F1
#
_cell.length_a   1.000
_cell.length_b   1.000
_cell.length_c   1.000
_cell.angle_alpha   90.00
_cell.angle_beta   90.00
_cell.angle_gamma   90.00
#
_symmetry.space_group_name_H-M   'P 1'
#
loop_
_entity.id
_entity.type
_entity.pdbx_description
1 polymer ?
#
loop_
_entity_poly.entity_id
_entity_poly.type
_entity_poly.pdbx_seq_one_letter_code
_entity_poly.pdbx_strand_id
1 'polypeptide(L)'
;MKKQYLLIWLLCLPLLSLAQQKEGRLQLSYAFTGIKEGYNHQEKVDLYLNDKLIYSGPAAAMDEKRAMDVSLPPGTWELRLESWEWYDEQWEAQTVANGYNIDAVWTSTIKVKKKKKLKIDLEFDIAQNEIREL
;
A
#
# COMPACT_ATOMS: atom_id res chain seq x y z
N MET A 1 21.76 49.77 -46.27
CA MET A 1 22.32 49.00 -45.13
C MET A 1 21.26 47.99 -44.69
N LYS A 2 21.60 46.70 -44.72
CA LYS A 2 20.66 45.55 -44.68
C LYS A 2 20.41 45.06 -43.25
N LYS A 3 19.10 44.91 -42.92
CA LYS A 3 18.41 44.05 -41.93
C LYS A 3 19.31 43.18 -41.04
N GLN A 4 19.23 43.30 -39.70
CA GLN A 4 19.27 42.18 -38.72
C GLN A 4 18.62 42.60 -37.38
N TYR A 5 17.29 42.64 -37.31
CA TYR A 5 16.54 42.48 -36.06
C TYR A 5 15.74 41.20 -36.22
N LEU A 6 16.15 40.11 -35.58
CA LEU A 6 15.32 38.96 -35.14
C LEU A 6 16.24 37.79 -34.79
N LEU A 7 15.78 36.93 -33.87
CA LEU A 7 16.44 35.73 -33.35
C LEU A 7 17.53 36.10 -32.34
N ILE A 8 17.30 36.04 -31.03
CA ILE A 8 17.03 34.82 -30.28
C ILE A 8 16.15 35.16 -29.07
N TRP A 9 14.83 35.01 -29.23
CA TRP A 9 13.83 34.91 -28.14
C TRP A 9 13.14 33.53 -28.22
N LEU A 10 13.91 32.51 -28.63
CA LEU A 10 13.42 31.17 -28.99
C LEU A 10 14.20 30.05 -28.27
N LEU A 11 14.51 30.29 -26.99
CA LEU A 11 14.50 29.23 -25.99
C LEU A 11 13.07 29.25 -25.38
N CYS A 12 12.00 28.95 -26.13
CA CYS A 12 11.54 27.58 -26.36
C CYS A 12 12.24 26.53 -25.47
N LEU A 13 12.29 26.76 -24.16
CA LEU A 13 12.16 25.65 -23.23
C LEU A 13 10.78 25.06 -23.53
N PRO A 14 10.69 23.82 -24.06
CA PRO A 14 9.40 23.18 -24.17
C PRO A 14 8.83 23.19 -22.76
N LEU A 15 7.66 23.81 -22.59
CA LEU A 15 6.76 23.49 -21.50
C LEU A 15 6.58 21.98 -21.58
N LEU A 16 7.43 21.24 -20.87
CA LEU A 16 7.13 19.92 -20.34
C LEU A 16 5.89 20.17 -19.50
N SER A 17 4.73 20.11 -20.14
CA SER A 17 3.52 19.76 -19.43
C SER A 17 3.82 18.37 -18.91
N LEU A 18 4.27 18.29 -17.65
CA LEU A 18 3.98 17.13 -16.85
C LEU A 18 2.47 17.09 -16.81
N ALA A 19 1.88 16.45 -17.82
CA ALA A 19 0.47 16.12 -17.81
C ALA A 19 0.29 15.26 -16.56
N GLN A 20 -0.14 15.90 -15.47
CA GLN A 20 -0.26 15.27 -14.17
C GLN A 20 -1.14 14.03 -14.37
N GLN A 21 -0.50 12.87 -14.29
CA GLN A 21 -1.15 11.61 -14.62
C GLN A 21 -2.22 11.39 -13.57
N LYS A 22 -3.48 11.53 -13.98
CA LYS A 22 -4.64 11.35 -13.09
C LYS A 22 -4.57 9.98 -12.43
N GLU A 23 -4.36 9.98 -11.13
CA GLU A 23 -4.19 8.78 -10.32
C GLU A 23 -5.53 8.01 -10.19
N GLY A 24 -5.42 6.70 -9.94
CA GLY A 24 -6.50 5.93 -9.36
C GLY A 24 -6.40 5.94 -7.84
N ARG A 25 -7.35 5.29 -7.16
CA ARG A 25 -7.37 5.15 -5.70
C ARG A 25 -7.51 3.68 -5.34
N LEU A 26 -6.72 3.20 -4.38
CA LEU A 26 -6.92 1.93 -3.70
C LEU A 26 -7.50 2.22 -2.33
N GLN A 27 -8.67 1.66 -2.04
CA GLN A 27 -9.16 1.52 -0.68
C GLN A 27 -8.98 0.06 -0.27
N LEU A 28 -8.11 -0.18 0.70
CA LEU A 28 -7.89 -1.51 1.25
C LEU A 28 -8.38 -1.51 2.70
N SER A 29 -9.25 -2.43 3.07
CA SER A 29 -9.59 -2.70 4.47
C SER A 29 -9.12 -4.08 4.88
N TYR A 30 -8.81 -4.26 6.17
CA TYR A 30 -8.36 -5.52 6.72
C TYR A 30 -8.81 -5.68 8.17
N ALA A 31 -8.96 -6.92 8.60
CA ALA A 31 -9.20 -7.28 9.99
C ALA A 31 -8.50 -8.61 10.31
N PHE A 32 -8.07 -8.75 11.56
CA PHE A 32 -7.61 -10.02 12.10
C PHE A 32 -8.74 -10.71 12.84
N THR A 33 -8.90 -12.01 12.61
CA THR A 33 -9.88 -12.86 13.30
C THR A 33 -9.18 -14.09 13.87
N GLY A 34 -9.85 -14.83 14.76
CA GLY A 34 -9.25 -15.98 15.42
C GLY A 34 -8.14 -15.63 16.44
N ILE A 35 -8.06 -14.37 16.88
CA ILE A 35 -7.13 -13.91 17.92
C ILE A 35 -7.48 -14.63 19.24
N LYS A 36 -6.49 -15.29 19.83
CA LYS A 36 -6.66 -15.97 21.13
C LYS A 36 -6.63 -14.95 22.27
N GLU A 37 -7.34 -15.24 23.35
CA GLU A 37 -7.29 -14.44 24.57
C GLU A 37 -5.86 -14.28 25.07
N GLY A 38 -5.46 -13.02 25.36
CA GLY A 38 -4.10 -12.68 25.78
C GLY A 38 -3.13 -12.35 24.63
N TYR A 39 -3.53 -12.51 23.37
CA TYR A 39 -2.67 -12.28 22.18
C TYR A 39 -3.13 -11.09 21.31
N ASN A 40 -3.93 -10.18 21.86
CA ASN A 40 -4.29 -8.93 21.16
C ASN A 40 -3.20 -7.88 21.37
N HIS A 41 -2.12 -7.99 20.59
CA HIS A 41 -0.99 -7.08 20.66
C HIS A 41 -1.20 -5.82 19.81
N GLN A 42 -0.25 -4.89 19.88
CA GLN A 42 -0.19 -3.78 18.93
C GLN A 42 0.32 -4.28 17.58
N GLU A 43 -0.38 -3.90 16.52
CA GLU A 43 -0.08 -4.28 15.14
C GLU A 43 0.00 -3.02 14.27
N LYS A 44 0.83 -3.06 13.22
CA LYS A 44 0.74 -2.16 12.07
C LYS A 44 0.93 -2.94 10.76
N VAL A 45 0.46 -2.37 9.65
CA VAL A 45 0.73 -2.90 8.30
C VAL A 45 1.61 -1.98 7.48
N ASP A 46 2.44 -2.58 6.62
CA ASP A 46 3.19 -1.87 5.59
C ASP A 46 2.71 -2.33 4.20
N LEU A 47 2.41 -1.38 3.31
CA LEU A 47 1.95 -1.62 1.95
C LEU A 47 3.05 -1.27 0.94
N TYR A 48 3.37 -2.22 0.08
CA TYR A 48 4.40 -2.12 -0.94
C TYR A 48 3.78 -2.21 -2.34
N LEU A 49 4.33 -1.42 -3.27
CA LEU A 49 4.01 -1.44 -4.70
C LEU A 49 5.30 -1.76 -5.46
N ASN A 50 5.37 -2.94 -6.09
CA ASN A 50 6.60 -3.48 -6.68
C ASN A 50 7.81 -3.34 -5.72
N ASP A 51 7.65 -3.86 -4.50
CA ASP A 51 8.64 -3.83 -3.40
C ASP A 51 9.02 -2.46 -2.83
N LYS A 52 8.44 -1.37 -3.35
CA LYS A 52 8.61 -0.04 -2.76
C LYS A 52 7.53 0.20 -1.71
N LEU A 53 7.93 0.50 -0.47
CA LEU A 53 7.01 0.96 0.57
C LEU A 53 6.31 2.25 0.12
N ILE A 54 4.98 2.21 0.07
CA ILE A 54 4.14 3.36 -0.31
C ILE A 54 3.24 3.84 0.82
N TYR A 55 3.03 3.02 1.85
CA TYR A 55 2.24 3.36 3.01
C TYR A 55 2.67 2.51 4.20
N SER A 56 2.74 3.13 5.38
CA SER A 56 2.88 2.45 6.67
C SER A 56 1.72 2.90 7.56
N GLY A 57 0.99 1.94 8.09
CA GLY A 57 -0.18 2.18 8.93
C GLY A 57 0.20 2.62 10.34
N PRO A 58 -0.67 3.36 11.04
CA PRO A 58 -0.49 3.61 12.45
C PRO A 58 -0.60 2.30 13.25
N ALA A 59 0.12 2.22 14.36
CA ALA A 59 -0.03 1.14 15.33
C ALA A 59 -1.42 1.21 15.98
N ALA A 60 -2.09 0.06 16.10
CA ALA A 60 -3.38 -0.09 16.78
C ALA A 60 -3.49 -1.50 17.39
N ALA A 61 -4.53 -1.76 18.17
CA ALA A 61 -4.80 -3.14 18.61
C ALA A 61 -5.16 -4.02 17.40
N MET A 62 -4.73 -5.28 17.44
CA MET A 62 -4.88 -6.21 16.32
C MET A 62 -6.36 -6.51 15.98
N ASP A 63 -7.24 -6.54 16.98
CA ASP A 63 -8.68 -6.76 16.81
C ASP A 63 -9.44 -5.58 16.18
N GLU A 64 -8.77 -4.43 15.98
CA GLU A 64 -9.36 -3.29 15.30
C GLU A 64 -9.33 -3.46 13.78
N LYS A 65 -10.52 -3.54 13.17
CA LYS A 65 -10.67 -3.44 11.71
C LYS A 65 -10.17 -2.08 11.21
N ARG A 66 -9.28 -2.10 10.22
CA ARG A 66 -8.64 -0.90 9.69
C ARG A 66 -8.80 -0.77 8.19
N ALA A 67 -8.59 0.45 7.70
CA ALA A 67 -8.63 0.76 6.29
C ALA A 67 -7.62 1.83 5.91
N MET A 68 -7.13 1.76 4.69
CA MET A 68 -6.26 2.74 4.06
C MET A 68 -6.84 3.18 2.72
N ASP A 69 -6.56 4.42 2.33
CA ASP A 69 -6.95 4.98 1.03
C ASP A 69 -5.74 5.68 0.41
N VAL A 70 -5.14 5.04 -0.59
CA VAL A 70 -3.89 5.49 -1.22
C VAL A 70 -4.11 5.82 -2.69
N SER A 71 -3.51 6.91 -3.16
CA SER A 71 -3.49 7.22 -4.59
C SER A 71 -2.41 6.43 -5.29
N LEU A 72 -2.74 5.82 -6.44
CA LEU A 72 -1.81 5.00 -7.21
C LEU A 72 -1.76 5.44 -8.68
N PRO A 73 -0.59 5.36 -9.33
CA PRO A 73 -0.52 5.55 -10.77
C PRO A 73 -1.36 4.48 -11.48
N PRO A 74 -2.06 4.82 -12.58
CA PRO A 74 -2.76 3.82 -13.38
C PRO A 74 -1.76 2.86 -14.02
N GLY A 75 -2.07 1.57 -14.03
CA GLY A 75 -1.15 0.52 -14.47
C GLY A 75 -1.54 -0.85 -13.90
N THR A 76 -0.70 -1.84 -14.19
CA THR A 76 -0.72 -3.13 -13.52
C THR A 76 0.46 -3.16 -12.55
N TRP A 77 0.21 -3.57 -11.31
CA TRP A 77 1.20 -3.51 -10.24
C TRP A 77 1.11 -4.74 -9.36
N GLU A 78 2.24 -5.13 -8.79
CA GLU A 78 2.30 -6.08 -7.68
C GLU A 78 2.11 -5.30 -6.37
N LEU A 79 1.08 -5.68 -5.61
CA LEU A 79 0.88 -5.23 -4.25
C LEU A 79 1.34 -6.30 -3.27
N ARG A 80 1.93 -5.84 -2.17
CA ARG A 80 2.22 -6.66 -1.00
C ARG A 80 1.83 -5.90 0.27
N LEU A 81 1.03 -6.50 1.12
CA LEU A 81 0.67 -6.00 2.45
C LEU A 81 1.32 -6.91 3.48
N GLU A 82 2.12 -6.34 4.39
CA GLU A 82 2.80 -7.08 5.45
C GLU A 82 2.34 -6.58 6.81
N SER A 83 1.94 -7.51 7.67
CA SER A 83 1.64 -7.26 9.09
C SER A 83 2.91 -7.28 9.93
N TRP A 84 2.98 -6.37 10.88
CA TRP A 84 4.03 -6.23 11.88
C TRP A 84 3.40 -6.15 13.25
N GLU A 85 3.98 -6.85 14.20
CA GLU A 85 3.50 -6.93 15.57
C GLU A 85 4.56 -6.37 16.52
N TRP A 86 4.12 -5.63 17.54
CA TRP A 86 5.01 -5.05 18.54
C TRP A 86 5.22 -6.05 19.68
N TYR A 87 6.40 -6.63 19.71
CA TYR A 87 6.80 -7.64 20.66
C TYR A 87 8.21 -7.35 21.17
N ASP A 88 8.44 -7.50 22.48
CA ASP A 88 9.74 -7.28 23.13
C ASP A 88 10.44 -5.96 22.73
N GLU A 89 9.70 -4.85 22.80
CA GLU A 89 10.18 -3.49 22.48
C GLU A 89 10.64 -3.27 21.03
N GLN A 90 10.25 -4.14 20.11
CA GLN A 90 10.54 -4.02 18.69
C GLN A 90 9.37 -4.42 17.79
N TRP A 91 9.39 -3.94 16.54
CA TRP A 91 8.48 -4.40 15.50
C TRP A 91 9.08 -5.64 14.83
N GLU A 92 8.30 -6.71 14.78
CA GLU A 92 8.65 -7.92 14.06
C GLU A 92 7.58 -8.29 13.05
N ALA A 93 7.99 -8.88 11.92
CA ALA A 93 7.05 -9.32 10.91
C ALA A 93 6.21 -10.48 11.47
N GLN A 94 4.90 -10.40 11.30
CA GLN A 94 3.99 -11.43 11.79
C GLN A 94 4.04 -12.66 10.87
N THR A 95 5.02 -13.52 11.12
CA THR A 95 5.37 -14.68 10.30
C THR A 95 5.59 -15.93 11.15
N VAL A 96 5.36 -17.10 10.56
CA VAL A 96 5.61 -18.38 11.23
C VAL A 96 7.08 -18.52 11.63
N ALA A 97 8.00 -17.97 10.83
CA ALA A 97 9.42 -17.93 11.14
C ALA A 97 9.75 -17.17 12.45
N ASN A 98 8.94 -16.15 12.78
CA ASN A 98 9.05 -15.39 14.03
C ASN A 98 8.19 -15.98 15.16
N GLY A 99 7.59 -17.16 14.96
CA GLY A 99 6.80 -17.85 16.00
C GLY A 99 5.31 -17.52 16.01
N TYR A 100 4.82 -16.79 15.01
CA TYR A 100 3.38 -16.52 14.84
C TYR A 100 2.64 -17.70 14.23
N ASN A 101 1.31 -17.71 14.34
CA ASN A 101 0.49 -18.80 13.81
C ASN A 101 0.23 -18.69 12.29
N ILE A 102 0.55 -17.53 11.70
CA ILE A 102 0.28 -17.22 10.28
C ILE A 102 1.44 -16.40 9.70
N ASP A 103 1.68 -16.59 8.40
CA ASP A 103 2.43 -15.63 7.59
C ASP A 103 1.46 -14.55 7.11
N ALA A 104 1.32 -13.49 7.89
CA ALA A 104 0.38 -12.39 7.61
C ALA A 104 0.93 -11.43 6.54
N VAL A 105 1.19 -12.02 5.37
CA VAL A 105 1.66 -11.35 4.15
C VAL A 105 0.70 -11.68 3.02
N TRP A 106 0.04 -10.66 2.48
CA TRP A 106 -0.85 -10.79 1.33
C TRP A 106 -0.21 -10.17 0.09
N THR A 107 -0.28 -10.87 -1.04
CA THR A 107 0.23 -10.38 -2.33
C THR A 107 -0.81 -10.53 -3.43
N SER A 108 -0.91 -9.54 -4.32
CA SER A 108 -1.81 -9.61 -5.47
C SER A 108 -1.38 -8.70 -6.62
N THR A 109 -1.57 -9.17 -7.85
CA THR A 109 -1.47 -8.35 -9.04
C THR A 109 -2.76 -7.56 -9.24
N ILE A 110 -2.69 -6.23 -9.17
CA ILE A 110 -3.85 -5.35 -9.34
C ILE A 110 -3.78 -4.50 -10.60
N LYS A 111 -4.95 -4.07 -11.09
CA LYS A 111 -5.07 -3.13 -12.22
C LYS A 111 -5.72 -1.82 -11.80
N VAL A 112 -4.94 -0.74 -11.75
CA VAL A 112 -5.40 0.60 -11.39
C VAL A 112 -5.83 1.36 -12.64
N LYS A 113 -7.07 1.88 -12.64
CA LYS A 113 -7.60 2.74 -13.72
C LYS A 113 -7.64 4.20 -13.29
N LYS A 114 -7.38 5.12 -14.22
CA LYS A 114 -7.41 6.58 -13.99
C LYS A 114 -8.74 7.02 -13.39
N LYS A 115 -8.72 7.82 -12.31
CA LYS A 115 -9.92 8.34 -11.62
C LYS A 115 -10.92 7.26 -11.18
N LYS A 116 -10.48 6.01 -11.04
CA LYS A 116 -11.31 4.91 -10.54
C LYS A 116 -10.78 4.48 -9.18
N LYS A 117 -11.71 3.96 -8.39
CA LYS A 117 -11.45 3.37 -7.09
C LYS A 117 -11.43 1.86 -7.23
N LEU A 118 -10.36 1.24 -6.76
CA LEU A 118 -10.25 -0.19 -6.50
C LEU A 118 -10.52 -0.40 -5.00
N LYS A 119 -11.33 -1.40 -4.67
CA LYS A 119 -11.60 -1.80 -3.28
C LYS A 119 -11.10 -3.22 -3.08
N ILE A 120 -10.46 -3.46 -1.95
CA ILE A 120 -9.98 -4.77 -1.51
C ILE A 120 -10.31 -4.85 -0.03
N ASP A 121 -10.98 -5.92 0.39
CA ASP A 121 -11.33 -6.17 1.78
C ASP A 121 -10.68 -7.50 2.18
N LEU A 122 -9.83 -7.50 3.20
CA LEU A 122 -9.07 -8.66 3.64
C LEU A 122 -9.51 -9.13 5.03
N GLU A 123 -9.44 -10.44 5.22
CA GLU A 123 -9.49 -11.08 6.53
C GLU A 123 -8.23 -11.93 6.72
N PHE A 124 -7.52 -11.70 7.83
CA PHE A 124 -6.42 -12.52 8.30
C PHE A 124 -6.95 -13.41 9.43
N ASP A 125 -7.30 -14.66 9.12
CA ASP A 125 -7.79 -15.64 10.10
C ASP A 125 -6.61 -16.39 10.72
N ILE A 126 -6.19 -15.93 11.89
CA ILE A 126 -5.04 -16.46 12.63
C ILE A 126 -5.30 -17.89 13.11
N ALA A 127 -6.56 -18.23 13.41
CA ALA A 127 -6.91 -19.55 13.92
C ALA A 127 -6.88 -20.62 12.82
N GLN A 128 -7.22 -20.25 11.59
CA GLN A 128 -7.16 -21.15 10.43
C GLN A 128 -5.87 -21.03 9.61
N ASN A 129 -5.00 -20.07 9.92
CA ASN A 129 -3.80 -19.77 9.12
C ASN A 129 -4.18 -19.47 7.66
N GLU A 130 -5.18 -18.60 7.47
CA GLU A 130 -5.71 -18.25 6.15
C GLU A 130 -5.83 -16.74 5.97
N ILE A 131 -5.62 -16.27 4.74
CA ILE A 131 -5.90 -14.90 4.32
C ILE A 131 -6.97 -14.95 3.22
N ARG A 132 -8.06 -14.22 3.41
CA ARG A 132 -9.20 -14.18 2.47
C ARG A 132 -9.43 -12.78 1.96
N GLU A 133 -9.65 -12.65 0.65
CA GLU A 133 -10.24 -11.45 0.05
C GLU A 133 -11.77 -11.63 0.03
N LEU A 134 -12.50 -10.64 0.56
CA LEU A 134 -13.95 -10.68 0.81
C LEU A 134 -14.78 -10.07 -0.34
#